data_AF-A0A7K6IH28-F1
#
_entry.id   AF-A0A7K6IH28-F1
#
_cell.length_a   1.000
_cell.length_b   1.000
_cell.length_c   1.000
_cell.angle_alpha   90.00
_cell.angle_beta   90.00
_cell.angle_gamma   90.00
#
_symmetry.space_group_name_H-M   'P 1'
#
loop_
_entity.id
_entity.type
_entity.pdbx_description
1 polymer ?
#
loop_
_entity_poly.entity_id
_entity_poly.type
_entity_poly.pdbx_seq_one_letter_code
_entity_poly.pdbx_strand_id
1 'polypeptide(L)'
;MDESNITFHPSEGTENISMHRNISTQERVWEILTPLWVIMIISFLGFCENGIVLWCLCFQIKRNPFTAYITHLSIADISLLLCTFILSIEYIAGFGFAYGFYYYVTTTLSIVFLLGYNTGLYLLTAISIERCLSIVYPIWYRCHRSQHQSAIVCAILWTLSFFMTVAEYLTCKDDSTKEQFDDGNHCQALLIFTWILTFMIFIPLMILSSLILVIRIHRNSLRPHSSKLYIIIVATVIVFLIFAMPMRLLYLLNYHHWSSLLSQQNHVTVVLSTVNSSINPLVYFFVGSSKKKRFKESLKVVLSRALTDGLRPRSQEVGMSLDIAETIF
;
A
#
# COMPACT_ATOMS: atom_id res chain seq x y z
N MET A 1 -42.92 -68.92 -23.96
CA MET A 1 -42.13 -68.88 -22.72
C MET A 1 -40.95 -67.96 -23.02
N ASP A 2 -40.81 -66.92 -22.20
CA ASP A 2 -40.47 -65.57 -22.61
C ASP A 2 -38.97 -65.27 -22.78
N GLU A 3 -38.67 -64.40 -23.74
CA GLU A 3 -37.41 -63.67 -23.85
C GLU A 3 -37.39 -62.51 -22.83
N SER A 4 -36.40 -62.50 -21.94
CA SER A 4 -36.16 -61.41 -21.01
C SER A 4 -35.34 -60.30 -21.68
N ASN A 5 -36.02 -59.22 -22.06
CA ASN A 5 -35.41 -57.94 -22.42
C ASN A 5 -34.74 -57.31 -21.18
N ILE A 6 -33.41 -57.26 -21.15
CA ILE A 6 -32.65 -56.45 -20.19
C ILE A 6 -32.46 -55.06 -20.80
N THR A 7 -33.31 -54.12 -20.42
CA THR A 7 -33.10 -52.68 -20.66
C THR A 7 -31.96 -52.18 -19.76
N PHE A 8 -30.80 -51.91 -20.37
CA PHE A 8 -29.74 -51.11 -19.75
C PHE A 8 -30.27 -49.66 -19.63
N HIS A 9 -30.36 -49.12 -18.41
CA HIS A 9 -30.60 -47.70 -18.15
C HIS A 9 -29.26 -47.01 -17.84
N PRO A 10 -28.65 -46.25 -18.76
CA PRO A 10 -27.43 -45.52 -18.49
C PRO A 10 -27.70 -44.01 -18.47
N SER A 11 -28.38 -43.42 -17.47
CA SER A 11 -28.57 -41.94 -17.53
C SER A 11 -29.08 -41.21 -16.27
N GLU A 12 -28.72 -41.60 -15.05
CA GLU A 12 -28.98 -40.71 -13.88
C GLU A 12 -27.73 -40.47 -13.04
N GLY A 13 -26.95 -41.51 -12.74
CA GLY A 13 -25.69 -41.37 -11.99
C GLY A 13 -24.64 -40.52 -12.74
N THR A 14 -24.50 -40.70 -14.05
CA THR A 14 -23.51 -40.00 -14.87
C THR A 14 -23.88 -38.52 -15.10
N GLU A 15 -25.17 -38.23 -15.27
CA GLU A 15 -25.67 -36.85 -15.42
C GLU A 15 -25.49 -36.06 -14.12
N ASN A 16 -25.84 -36.63 -12.97
CA ASN A 16 -25.67 -36.00 -11.66
C ASN A 16 -24.20 -35.74 -11.32
N ILE A 17 -23.29 -36.67 -11.66
CA ILE A 17 -21.84 -36.48 -11.46
C ILE A 17 -21.28 -35.40 -12.41
N SER A 18 -21.74 -35.36 -13.67
CA SER A 18 -21.32 -34.35 -14.63
C SER A 18 -21.82 -32.94 -14.26
N MET A 19 -23.06 -32.85 -13.74
CA MET A 19 -23.67 -31.60 -13.29
C MET A 19 -22.99 -31.08 -12.03
N HIS A 20 -22.74 -31.92 -11.02
CA HIS A 20 -21.98 -31.53 -9.83
C HIS A 20 -20.54 -31.12 -10.16
N ARG A 21 -19.89 -31.83 -11.09
CA ARG A 21 -18.55 -31.47 -11.55
C ARG A 21 -18.57 -30.09 -12.21
N ASN A 22 -19.53 -29.84 -13.12
CA ASN A 22 -19.69 -28.56 -13.80
C ASN A 22 -19.97 -27.40 -12.83
N ILE A 23 -20.83 -27.60 -11.82
CA ILE A 23 -21.10 -26.61 -10.78
C ILE A 23 -19.82 -26.32 -9.96
N SER A 24 -19.10 -27.35 -9.54
CA SER A 24 -17.85 -27.20 -8.77
C SER A 24 -16.71 -26.54 -9.56
N THR A 25 -16.67 -26.70 -10.88
CA THR A 25 -15.71 -26.00 -11.76
C THR A 25 -16.14 -24.57 -12.02
N GLN A 26 -17.45 -24.33 -12.21
CA GLN A 26 -18.00 -23.00 -12.42
C GLN A 26 -17.79 -22.11 -11.18
N GLU A 27 -18.06 -22.62 -9.99
CA GLU A 27 -17.83 -21.91 -8.71
C GLU A 27 -16.34 -21.54 -8.55
N ARG A 28 -15.42 -22.49 -8.80
CA ARG A 28 -13.97 -22.21 -8.76
C ARG A 28 -13.51 -21.16 -9.76
N VAL A 29 -14.12 -21.10 -10.94
CA VAL A 29 -13.80 -20.09 -11.97
C VAL A 29 -14.25 -18.69 -11.52
N TRP A 30 -15.44 -18.56 -10.94
CA TRP A 30 -15.92 -17.27 -10.41
C TRP A 30 -15.16 -16.82 -9.16
N GLU A 31 -14.74 -17.74 -8.30
CA GLU A 31 -13.91 -17.44 -7.12
C GLU A 31 -12.56 -16.80 -7.50
N ILE A 32 -12.02 -17.12 -8.67
CA ILE A 32 -10.73 -16.60 -9.17
C ILE A 32 -10.93 -15.35 -10.03
N LEU A 33 -11.91 -15.35 -10.94
CA LEU A 33 -12.11 -14.23 -11.87
C LEU A 33 -12.65 -12.98 -11.16
N THR A 34 -13.58 -13.15 -10.22
CA THR A 34 -14.20 -12.01 -9.51
C THR A 34 -13.18 -11.09 -8.85
N PRO A 35 -12.24 -11.58 -8.01
CA PRO A 35 -11.24 -10.70 -7.40
C PRO A 35 -10.29 -10.07 -8.43
N LEU A 36 -9.99 -10.72 -9.55
CA LEU A 36 -9.14 -10.15 -10.61
C LEU A 36 -9.79 -8.97 -11.33
N TRP A 37 -11.07 -9.05 -11.64
CA TRP A 37 -11.83 -7.92 -12.20
C TRP A 37 -11.88 -6.75 -11.20
N VAL A 38 -12.10 -7.05 -9.92
CA VAL A 38 -12.08 -6.05 -8.84
C VAL A 38 -10.70 -5.39 -8.74
N ILE A 39 -9.63 -6.18 -8.73
CA ILE A 39 -8.25 -5.69 -8.71
C ILE A 39 -8.01 -4.75 -9.90
N MET A 40 -8.41 -5.14 -11.10
CA MET A 40 -8.17 -4.35 -12.31
C MET A 40 -8.88 -2.99 -12.25
N ILE A 41 -10.14 -2.96 -11.81
CA ILE A 41 -10.92 -1.72 -11.67
C ILE A 41 -10.30 -0.81 -10.60
N ILE A 42 -10.01 -1.36 -9.42
CA ILE A 42 -9.43 -0.60 -8.30
C ILE A 42 -8.04 -0.07 -8.69
N SER A 43 -7.22 -0.89 -9.36
CA SER A 43 -5.87 -0.50 -9.82
C SER A 43 -5.94 0.67 -10.79
N PHE A 44 -6.85 0.63 -11.76
CA PHE A 44 -7.02 1.71 -12.73
C PHE A 44 -7.48 3.02 -12.08
N LEU A 45 -8.48 2.94 -11.19
CA LEU A 45 -8.97 4.11 -10.45
C LEU A 45 -7.87 4.69 -9.56
N GLY A 46 -7.20 3.85 -8.76
CA GLY A 46 -6.12 4.26 -7.88
C GLY A 46 -4.92 4.85 -8.65
N PHE A 47 -4.60 4.31 -9.84
CA PHE A 47 -3.56 4.87 -10.70
C PHE A 47 -3.90 6.29 -11.13
N CYS A 48 -5.15 6.51 -11.57
CA CYS A 48 -5.62 7.84 -11.99
C CYS A 48 -5.60 8.82 -10.80
N GLU A 49 -6.13 8.42 -9.65
CA GLU A 49 -6.20 9.27 -8.46
C GLU A 49 -4.82 9.63 -7.91
N ASN A 50 -3.91 8.66 -7.78
CA ASN A 50 -2.53 8.92 -7.37
C ASN A 50 -1.77 9.77 -8.40
N GLY A 51 -2.05 9.60 -9.70
CA GLY A 51 -1.52 10.45 -10.76
C GLY A 51 -1.94 11.92 -10.62
N ILE A 52 -3.21 12.17 -10.28
CA ILE A 52 -3.69 13.54 -10.02
C ILE A 52 -3.03 14.11 -8.75
N VAL A 53 -2.88 13.33 -7.69
CA VAL A 53 -2.16 13.74 -6.48
C VAL A 53 -0.71 14.12 -6.81
N LEU A 54 0.00 13.27 -7.55
CA LEU A 54 1.37 13.51 -7.98
C LEU A 54 1.49 14.80 -8.80
N TRP A 55 0.58 15.00 -9.77
CA TRP A 55 0.50 16.22 -10.57
C TRP A 55 0.31 17.48 -9.70
N CYS A 56 -0.64 17.43 -8.76
CA CYS A 56 -0.88 18.55 -7.85
C CYS A 56 0.33 18.85 -6.95
N LEU A 57 1.01 17.83 -6.43
CA LEU A 57 2.18 18.00 -5.57
C LEU A 57 3.40 18.54 -6.32
N CYS A 58 3.61 18.10 -7.56
CA CYS A 58 4.75 18.51 -8.36
C CYS A 58 4.62 19.94 -8.90
N PHE A 59 3.43 20.35 -9.35
CA PHE A 59 3.26 21.59 -10.11
C PHE A 59 2.45 22.67 -9.40
N GLN A 60 1.63 22.32 -8.41
CA GLN A 60 0.59 23.23 -7.91
C GLN A 60 0.72 23.59 -6.42
N ILE A 61 1.49 22.83 -5.65
CA ILE A 61 1.63 22.98 -4.20
C ILE A 61 3.08 23.35 -3.86
N LYS A 62 3.26 24.28 -2.92
CA LYS A 62 4.60 24.68 -2.44
C LYS A 62 5.27 23.51 -1.75
N ARG A 63 6.54 23.25 -2.08
CA ARG A 63 7.31 22.16 -1.47
C ARG A 63 7.45 22.34 0.04
N ASN A 64 7.12 21.28 0.75
CA ASN A 64 7.22 21.08 2.18
C ASN A 64 7.80 19.68 2.42
N PRO A 65 8.58 19.45 3.48
CA PRO A 65 9.01 18.11 3.87
C PRO A 65 7.96 17.00 3.75
N PHE A 66 6.71 17.21 4.19
CA PHE A 66 5.63 16.21 4.02
C PHE A 66 5.19 15.99 2.57
N THR A 67 5.22 17.04 1.73
CA THR A 67 4.89 16.89 0.30
C THR A 67 5.90 15.99 -0.42
N ALA A 68 7.16 15.97 0.01
CA ALA A 68 8.17 15.09 -0.57
C ALA A 68 7.86 13.61 -0.28
N TYR A 69 7.53 13.26 0.97
CA TYR A 69 7.14 11.88 1.29
C TYR A 69 5.87 11.45 0.57
N ILE A 70 4.85 12.31 0.53
CA ILE A 70 3.60 11.98 -0.17
C ILE A 70 3.84 11.85 -1.68
N THR A 71 4.74 12.65 -2.26
CA THR A 71 5.16 12.50 -3.67
C THR A 71 5.78 11.14 -3.92
N HIS A 72 6.76 10.73 -3.09
CA HIS A 72 7.40 9.43 -3.22
C HIS A 72 6.44 8.27 -2.92
N LEU A 73 5.49 8.45 -2.02
CA LEU A 73 4.44 7.47 -1.72
C LEU A 73 3.52 7.30 -2.92
N SER A 74 3.05 8.39 -3.54
CA SER A 74 2.26 8.33 -4.77
C SER A 74 3.01 7.66 -5.93
N ILE A 75 4.34 7.86 -6.05
CA ILE A 75 5.15 7.15 -7.05
C ILE A 75 5.17 5.64 -6.77
N ALA A 76 5.35 5.23 -5.51
CA ALA A 76 5.33 3.83 -5.11
C ALA A 76 3.94 3.19 -5.35
N ASP A 77 2.87 3.90 -4.98
CA ASP A 77 1.48 3.45 -5.21
C ASP A 77 1.17 3.32 -6.70
N ILE A 78 1.52 4.33 -7.53
CA ILE A 78 1.35 4.25 -9.00
C ILE A 78 2.08 3.03 -9.58
N SER A 79 3.32 2.80 -9.15
CA SER A 79 4.14 1.69 -9.63
C SER A 79 3.51 0.35 -9.26
N LEU A 80 3.05 0.20 -8.02
CA LEU A 80 2.37 -0.99 -7.53
C LEU A 80 1.07 -1.25 -8.31
N LEU A 81 0.21 -0.24 -8.42
CA LEU A 81 -1.10 -0.35 -9.08
C LEU A 81 -0.96 -0.65 -10.58
N LEU A 82 0.02 -0.04 -11.25
CA LEU A 82 0.31 -0.34 -12.65
C LEU A 82 0.76 -1.80 -12.83
N CYS A 83 1.67 -2.28 -11.97
CA CYS A 83 2.13 -3.68 -12.03
C CYS A 83 0.97 -4.65 -11.79
N THR A 84 0.15 -4.38 -10.77
CA THR A 84 -1.01 -5.21 -10.44
C THR A 84 -2.05 -5.24 -11.56
N PHE A 85 -2.29 -4.11 -12.23
CA PHE A 85 -3.18 -4.02 -13.39
C PHE A 85 -2.68 -4.91 -14.54
N ILE A 86 -1.39 -4.81 -14.90
CA ILE A 86 -0.80 -5.60 -15.99
C ILE A 86 -0.79 -7.09 -15.63
N LEU A 87 -0.39 -7.46 -14.40
CA LEU A 87 -0.41 -8.85 -13.94
C LEU A 87 -1.81 -9.46 -13.96
N SER A 88 -2.85 -8.66 -13.68
CA SER A 88 -4.24 -9.11 -13.76
C SER A 88 -4.67 -9.39 -15.20
N ILE A 89 -4.24 -8.56 -16.16
CA ILE A 89 -4.48 -8.78 -17.59
C ILE A 89 -3.75 -10.05 -18.07
N GLU A 90 -2.47 -10.21 -17.70
CA GLU A 90 -1.68 -11.39 -18.07
C GLU A 90 -2.34 -12.69 -17.58
N TYR A 91 -2.85 -12.67 -16.34
CA TYR A 91 -3.55 -13.80 -15.76
C TYR A 91 -4.86 -14.11 -16.51
N ILE A 92 -5.70 -13.11 -16.79
CA ILE A 92 -6.99 -13.30 -17.48
C ILE A 92 -6.80 -13.75 -18.94
N ALA A 93 -5.81 -13.18 -19.63
CA ALA A 93 -5.51 -13.50 -21.02
C ALA A 93 -4.94 -14.92 -21.21
N GLY A 94 -4.64 -15.62 -20.11
CA GLY A 94 -4.12 -16.98 -20.16
C GLY A 94 -2.71 -17.05 -20.75
N PHE A 95 -1.92 -15.97 -20.66
CA PHE A 95 -0.50 -15.97 -21.04
C PHE A 95 0.38 -16.78 -20.06
N GLY A 96 -0.24 -17.69 -19.31
CA GLY A 96 0.35 -18.46 -18.22
C GLY A 96 1.68 -19.07 -18.61
N PHE A 97 2.74 -18.65 -17.93
CA PHE A 97 4.08 -19.23 -17.98
C PHE A 97 4.58 -19.58 -19.39
N ALA A 98 4.26 -18.75 -20.39
CA ALA A 98 4.87 -18.90 -21.71
C ALA A 98 6.39 -18.65 -21.59
N TYR A 99 7.19 -19.66 -21.95
CA TYR A 99 8.65 -19.59 -21.92
C TYR A 99 9.16 -18.40 -22.76
N GLY A 100 10.20 -17.72 -22.28
CA GLY A 100 10.82 -16.58 -22.96
C GLY A 100 10.36 -15.21 -22.43
N PHE A 101 9.98 -14.30 -23.31
CA PHE A 101 9.74 -12.88 -23.00
C PHE A 101 8.70 -12.64 -21.88
N TYR A 102 7.57 -13.35 -21.92
CA TYR A 102 6.49 -13.17 -20.94
C TYR A 102 6.92 -13.51 -19.51
N TYR A 103 7.71 -14.56 -19.31
CA TYR A 103 8.26 -14.91 -18.00
C TYR A 103 9.11 -13.77 -17.40
N TYR A 104 9.96 -13.12 -18.22
CA TYR A 104 10.78 -11.99 -17.78
C TYR A 104 9.92 -10.77 -17.42
N VAL A 105 8.87 -10.49 -18.20
CA VAL A 105 7.92 -9.41 -17.92
C VAL A 105 7.18 -9.66 -16.61
N THR A 106 6.51 -10.80 -16.46
CA THR A 106 5.79 -11.16 -15.23
C THR A 106 6.69 -11.13 -14.00
N THR A 107 7.94 -11.61 -14.14
CA THR A 107 8.91 -11.58 -13.06
C THR A 107 9.34 -10.15 -12.70
N THR A 108 9.64 -9.32 -13.69
CA THR A 108 9.98 -7.90 -13.47
C THR A 108 8.84 -7.16 -12.80
N LEU A 109 7.60 -7.36 -13.25
CA LEU A 109 6.40 -6.76 -12.66
C LEU A 109 6.21 -7.21 -11.20
N SER A 110 6.49 -8.48 -10.89
CA SER A 110 6.43 -9.00 -9.51
C SER A 110 7.49 -8.35 -8.60
N ILE A 111 8.70 -8.13 -9.11
CA ILE A 111 9.78 -7.43 -8.38
C ILE A 111 9.37 -5.97 -8.13
N VAL A 112 8.87 -5.26 -9.15
CA VAL A 112 8.45 -3.86 -9.02
C VAL A 112 7.25 -3.72 -8.09
N PHE A 113 6.31 -4.67 -8.10
CA PHE A 113 5.21 -4.74 -7.14
C PHE A 113 5.72 -4.81 -5.70
N LEU A 114 6.65 -5.72 -5.41
CA LEU A 114 7.24 -5.87 -4.07
C LEU A 114 8.07 -4.65 -3.67
N LEU A 115 8.79 -4.04 -4.60
CA LEU A 115 9.51 -2.78 -4.40
C LEU A 115 8.56 -1.65 -3.98
N GLY A 116 7.44 -1.49 -4.70
CA GLY A 116 6.40 -0.50 -4.37
C GLY A 116 5.82 -0.73 -2.98
N TYR A 117 5.54 -1.99 -2.64
CA TYR A 117 5.03 -2.37 -1.31
C TYR A 117 6.02 -2.01 -0.18
N ASN A 118 7.29 -2.44 -0.30
CA ASN A 118 8.33 -2.15 0.70
C ASN A 118 8.53 -0.65 0.87
N THR A 119 8.59 0.07 -0.25
CA THR A 119 8.74 1.53 -0.26
C THR A 119 7.56 2.21 0.43
N GLY A 120 6.33 1.77 0.17
CA GLY A 120 5.13 2.28 0.81
C GLY A 120 5.15 2.11 2.34
N LEU A 121 5.51 0.92 2.83
CA LEU A 121 5.69 0.65 4.26
C LEU A 121 6.71 1.60 4.88
N TYR A 122 7.90 1.69 4.30
CA TYR A 122 9.00 2.47 4.86
C TYR A 122 8.69 3.97 4.86
N LEU A 123 8.09 4.50 3.79
CA LEU A 123 7.65 5.89 3.70
C LEU A 123 6.57 6.20 4.72
N LEU A 124 5.60 5.31 4.93
CA LEU A 124 4.52 5.51 5.91
C LEU A 124 5.04 5.54 7.34
N THR A 125 6.01 4.67 7.67
CA THR A 125 6.74 4.73 8.94
C THR A 125 7.49 6.06 9.09
N ALA A 126 8.20 6.50 8.04
CA ALA A 126 8.93 7.76 8.07
C ALA A 126 8.02 8.98 8.25
N ILE A 127 6.87 9.02 7.56
CA ILE A 127 5.85 10.07 7.72
C ILE A 127 5.34 10.11 9.17
N SER A 128 5.07 8.94 9.76
CA SER A 128 4.58 8.82 11.15
C SER A 128 5.61 9.30 12.17
N ILE A 129 6.88 8.89 12.03
CA ILE A 129 7.99 9.33 12.88
C ILE A 129 8.20 10.83 12.74
N GLU A 130 8.28 11.32 11.51
CA GLU A 130 8.52 12.73 11.22
C GLU A 130 7.45 13.62 11.85
N ARG A 131 6.20 13.21 11.72
CA ARG A 131 5.09 13.94 12.31
C ARG A 131 5.14 13.92 13.84
N CYS A 132 5.47 12.77 14.43
CA CYS A 132 5.65 12.64 15.86
C CYS A 132 6.76 13.59 16.37
N LEU A 133 7.93 13.59 15.74
CA LEU A 133 9.05 14.46 16.09
C LEU A 133 8.69 15.96 16.01
N SER A 134 7.94 16.35 14.98
CA SER A 134 7.48 17.74 14.82
C SER A 134 6.58 18.22 15.97
N ILE A 135 5.86 17.31 16.65
CA ILE A 135 4.95 17.66 17.76
C ILE A 135 5.64 17.50 19.13
N VAL A 136 6.46 16.46 19.31
CA VAL A 136 7.15 16.20 20.58
C VAL A 136 8.30 17.20 20.80
N TYR A 137 9.08 17.49 19.76
CA TYR A 137 10.28 18.33 19.85
C TYR A 137 10.25 19.51 18.85
N PRO A 138 9.32 20.48 19.00
CA PRO A 138 9.09 21.53 18.01
C PRO A 138 10.29 22.48 17.82
N ILE A 139 11.04 22.78 18.89
CA ILE A 139 12.19 23.70 18.83
C ILE A 139 13.35 23.03 18.07
N TRP A 140 13.70 21.80 18.46
CA TRP A 140 14.74 21.02 17.79
C TRP A 140 14.39 20.77 16.32
N TYR A 141 13.14 20.40 16.04
CA TYR A 141 12.64 20.18 14.69
C TYR A 141 12.76 21.44 13.82
N ARG A 142 12.58 22.65 14.37
CA ARG A 142 12.70 23.89 13.61
C ARG A 142 14.16 24.25 13.30
N CYS A 143 15.07 24.03 14.25
CA CYS A 143 16.46 24.44 14.12
C CYS A 143 17.30 23.46 13.29
N HIS A 144 17.01 22.15 13.39
CA HIS A 144 17.84 21.11 12.76
C HIS A 144 17.34 20.70 11.37
N ARG A 145 16.14 21.12 10.98
CA ARG A 145 15.51 20.62 9.77
C ARG A 145 15.87 21.44 8.53
N SER A 146 16.63 20.85 7.63
CA SER A 146 16.92 21.41 6.31
C SER A 146 15.85 21.03 5.27
N GLN A 147 15.72 21.83 4.22
CA GLN A 147 14.75 21.61 3.14
C GLN A 147 14.98 20.29 2.37
N HIS A 148 16.21 19.76 2.38
CA HIS A 148 16.60 18.58 1.60
C HIS A 148 16.52 17.27 2.39
N GLN A 149 16.36 17.31 3.72
CA GLN A 149 16.36 16.11 4.56
C GLN A 149 15.28 15.10 4.13
N SER A 150 14.06 15.54 3.80
CA SER A 150 13.01 14.60 3.36
C SER A 150 13.37 13.86 2.08
N ALA A 151 14.02 14.54 1.12
CA ALA A 151 14.43 13.92 -0.13
C ALA A 151 15.55 12.90 0.11
N ILE A 152 16.50 13.22 1.00
CA ILE A 152 17.57 12.30 1.40
C ILE A 152 16.99 11.06 2.09
N VAL A 153 16.06 11.25 3.04
CA VAL A 153 15.39 10.13 3.71
C VAL A 153 14.64 9.28 2.68
N CYS A 154 13.87 9.89 1.78
CA CYS A 154 13.20 9.14 0.71
C CYS A 154 14.20 8.34 -0.12
N ALA A 155 15.31 8.95 -0.56
CA ALA A 155 16.34 8.24 -1.33
C ALA A 155 16.92 7.03 -0.57
N ILE A 156 17.21 7.18 0.73
CA ILE A 156 17.68 6.08 1.58
C ILE A 156 16.65 4.95 1.64
N LEU A 157 15.37 5.28 1.83
CA LEU A 157 14.29 4.29 1.92
C LEU A 157 14.04 3.59 0.58
N TRP A 158 14.18 4.29 -0.55
CA TRP A 158 14.16 3.69 -1.88
C TRP A 158 15.29 2.71 -2.08
N THR A 159 16.53 3.09 -1.74
CA THR A 159 17.70 2.21 -1.83
C THR A 159 17.54 0.98 -0.94
N LEU A 160 17.06 1.17 0.29
CA LEU A 160 16.78 0.06 1.21
C LEU A 160 15.72 -0.88 0.62
N SER A 161 14.62 -0.34 0.08
CA SER A 161 13.57 -1.14 -0.54
C SER A 161 14.08 -1.92 -1.75
N PHE A 162 14.89 -1.28 -2.60
CA PHE A 162 15.51 -1.92 -3.76
C PHE A 162 16.41 -3.07 -3.33
N PHE A 163 17.31 -2.84 -2.38
CA PHE A 163 18.21 -3.88 -1.89
C PHE A 163 17.45 -5.06 -1.27
N MET A 164 16.43 -4.77 -0.44
CA MET A 164 15.60 -5.80 0.16
C MET A 164 14.87 -6.64 -0.88
N THR A 165 14.20 -5.99 -1.83
CA THR A 165 13.46 -6.68 -2.89
C THR A 165 14.37 -7.52 -3.78
N VAL A 166 15.55 -6.99 -4.16
CA VAL A 166 16.51 -7.73 -5.00
C VAL A 166 17.12 -8.91 -4.25
N ALA A 167 17.50 -8.72 -2.98
CA ALA A 167 18.03 -9.81 -2.15
C ALA A 167 17.01 -10.94 -1.98
N GLU A 168 15.74 -10.59 -1.76
CA GLU A 168 14.63 -11.54 -1.65
C GLU A 168 14.45 -12.32 -2.96
N TYR A 169 14.46 -11.64 -4.11
CA TYR A 169 14.33 -12.26 -5.42
C TYR A 169 15.51 -13.21 -5.74
N LEU A 170 16.75 -12.72 -5.63
CA LEU A 170 17.94 -13.49 -6.00
C LEU A 170 18.13 -14.74 -5.13
N THR A 171 17.73 -14.67 -3.86
CA THR A 171 18.03 -15.75 -2.91
C THR A 171 16.91 -16.78 -2.82
N CYS A 172 15.65 -16.36 -3.01
CA CYS A 172 14.48 -17.20 -2.76
C CYS A 172 13.75 -17.66 -4.03
N LYS A 173 14.07 -17.15 -5.23
CA LYS A 173 13.42 -17.57 -6.50
C LYS A 173 14.34 -18.33 -7.46
N ASP A 174 15.66 -18.24 -7.31
CA ASP A 174 16.62 -18.98 -8.15
C ASP A 174 16.83 -20.41 -7.61
N ASP A 175 15.78 -21.23 -7.72
CA ASP A 175 15.74 -22.64 -7.28
C ASP A 175 16.12 -23.61 -8.42
N SER A 176 16.25 -23.11 -9.66
CA SER A 176 16.57 -23.92 -10.85
C SER A 176 18.03 -24.39 -10.97
N THR A 177 18.92 -23.95 -10.08
CA THR A 177 20.36 -24.27 -10.10
C THR A 177 20.87 -24.87 -8.79
N LYS A 178 20.00 -25.08 -7.79
CA LYS A 178 20.40 -25.46 -6.42
C LYS A 178 20.29 -26.95 -6.08
N GLU A 179 20.16 -27.82 -7.08
CA GLU A 179 20.13 -29.27 -6.84
C GLU A 179 21.48 -29.89 -6.44
N GLN A 180 22.59 -29.14 -6.33
CA GLN A 180 23.88 -29.79 -6.11
C GLN A 180 24.80 -29.28 -5.00
N PHE A 181 24.80 -28.01 -4.60
CA PHE A 181 25.66 -27.56 -3.50
C PHE A 181 25.06 -26.34 -2.78
N ASP A 182 24.73 -26.55 -1.50
CA ASP A 182 24.55 -25.56 -0.43
C ASP A 182 23.23 -24.74 -0.31
N ASP A 183 22.50 -25.10 0.75
CA ASP A 183 21.80 -24.26 1.74
C ASP A 183 20.54 -23.43 1.40
N GLY A 184 19.37 -24.02 1.71
CA GLY A 184 18.13 -23.30 2.04
C GLY A 184 18.26 -22.33 3.24
N ASN A 185 19.40 -22.34 3.95
CA ASN A 185 19.71 -21.44 5.05
C ASN A 185 19.77 -19.96 4.65
N HIS A 186 20.25 -19.63 3.44
CA HIS A 186 20.39 -18.21 3.04
C HIS A 186 19.06 -17.51 2.77
N CYS A 187 18.13 -18.16 2.06
CA CYS A 187 16.79 -17.59 1.88
C CYS A 187 16.05 -17.54 3.22
N GLN A 188 16.13 -18.60 4.03
CA GLN A 188 15.53 -18.59 5.37
C GLN A 188 16.08 -17.46 6.24
N ALA A 189 17.40 -17.21 6.22
CA ALA A 189 18.02 -16.09 6.93
C ALA A 189 17.49 -14.73 6.43
N LEU A 190 17.34 -14.54 5.12
CA LEU A 190 16.76 -13.31 4.55
C LEU A 190 15.28 -13.13 4.90
N LEU A 191 14.50 -14.20 4.93
CA LEU A 191 13.10 -14.15 5.35
C LEU A 191 12.98 -13.78 6.83
N ILE A 192 13.82 -14.37 7.69
CA ILE A 192 13.90 -14.00 9.11
C ILE A 192 14.30 -12.53 9.24
N PHE A 193 15.33 -12.09 8.51
CA PHE A 193 15.75 -10.69 8.51
C PHE A 193 14.62 -9.75 8.05
N THR A 194 13.91 -10.12 7.00
CA THR A 194 12.75 -9.39 6.48
C THR A 194 11.61 -9.33 7.48
N TRP A 195 11.36 -10.43 8.20
CA TRP A 195 10.36 -10.52 9.25
C TRP A 195 10.71 -9.61 10.43
N ILE A 196 11.97 -9.62 10.88
CA ILE A 196 12.46 -8.73 11.94
C ILE A 196 12.36 -7.27 11.49
N LEU A 197 12.87 -6.94 10.30
CA LEU A 197 12.86 -5.58 9.77
C LEU A 197 11.42 -5.05 9.67
N THR A 198 10.50 -5.86 9.17
CA THR A 198 9.09 -5.46 9.00
C THR A 198 8.37 -5.38 10.35
N PHE A 199 8.31 -6.48 11.10
CA PHE A 199 7.41 -6.62 12.25
C PHE A 199 8.02 -6.18 13.57
N MET A 200 9.35 -6.18 13.72
CA MET A 200 10.01 -5.75 14.95
C MET A 200 10.52 -4.31 14.85
N ILE A 201 10.76 -3.78 13.64
CA ILE A 201 11.30 -2.43 13.43
C ILE A 201 10.24 -1.50 12.81
N PHE A 202 9.88 -1.67 11.54
CA PHE A 202 9.06 -0.67 10.83
C PHE A 202 7.62 -0.56 11.36
N ILE A 203 6.93 -1.68 11.58
CA ILE A 203 5.55 -1.68 12.08
C ILE A 203 5.46 -1.12 13.51
N PRO A 204 6.28 -1.55 14.49
CA PRO A 204 6.22 -0.99 15.84
C PRO A 204 6.58 0.49 15.88
N LEU A 205 7.59 0.93 15.11
CA LEU A 205 7.93 2.35 15.03
C LEU A 205 6.78 3.18 14.44
N MET A 206 6.10 2.68 13.42
CA MET A 206 4.93 3.34 12.82
C MET A 206 3.77 3.45 13.82
N ILE A 207 3.45 2.37 14.54
CA ILE A 207 2.37 2.34 15.54
C ILE A 207 2.72 3.24 16.72
N LEU A 208 3.92 3.11 17.28
CA LEU A 208 4.36 3.87 18.45
C LEU A 208 4.39 5.37 18.16
N SER A 209 4.95 5.78 17.02
CA SER A 209 4.98 7.19 16.62
C SER A 209 3.56 7.74 16.42
N SER A 210 2.66 6.98 15.80
CA SER A 210 1.26 7.37 15.63
C SER A 210 0.51 7.44 16.95
N LEU A 211 0.75 6.51 17.89
CA LEU A 211 0.11 6.50 19.21
C LEU A 211 0.58 7.68 20.07
N ILE A 212 1.88 7.97 20.10
CA ILE A 212 2.42 9.15 20.79
C ILE A 212 1.78 10.42 20.23
N LEU A 213 1.64 10.49 18.91
CA LEU A 213 1.00 11.60 18.21
C LEU A 213 -0.47 11.77 18.64
N VAL A 214 -1.23 10.68 18.72
CA VAL A 214 -2.62 10.65 19.23
C VAL A 214 -2.67 11.19 20.67
N ILE A 215 -1.89 10.59 21.57
CA ILE A 215 -1.89 10.94 23.00
C ILE A 215 -1.54 12.41 23.21
N ARG A 216 -0.53 12.91 22.50
CA ARG A 216 -0.06 14.29 22.64
C ARG A 216 -1.09 15.31 22.16
N ILE A 217 -1.82 14.99 21.08
CA ILE A 217 -2.90 15.84 20.57
C ILE A 217 -4.09 15.87 21.53
N HIS A 218 -4.51 14.70 22.04
CA HIS A 218 -5.61 14.63 23.01
C HIS A 218 -5.29 15.35 24.33
N ARG A 219 -4.06 15.22 24.83
CA ARG A 219 -3.63 15.90 26.07
C ARG A 219 -3.51 17.41 25.91
N ASN A 220 -3.19 17.91 24.72
CA ASN A 220 -2.99 19.34 24.44
C ASN A 220 -4.18 19.97 23.70
N SER A 221 -5.42 19.58 24.01
CA SER A 221 -6.67 20.05 23.37
C SER A 221 -6.87 21.58 23.33
N LEU A 222 -6.02 22.35 24.01
CA LEU A 222 -5.98 23.82 23.99
C LEU A 222 -5.21 24.44 22.80
N ARG A 223 -4.53 23.65 21.96
CA ARG A 223 -3.80 24.19 20.79
C ARG A 223 -4.39 23.65 19.47
N PRO A 224 -4.82 24.52 18.54
CA PRO A 224 -5.24 24.12 17.21
C PRO A 224 -3.99 23.74 16.39
N HIS A 225 -3.43 22.55 16.65
CA HIS A 225 -2.52 21.93 15.72
C HIS A 225 -3.29 21.50 14.48
N SER A 226 -2.59 21.29 13.37
CA SER A 226 -3.18 20.89 12.08
C SER A 226 -3.93 19.55 12.15
N SER A 227 -5.19 19.57 12.58
CA SER A 227 -5.95 18.35 12.86
C SER A 227 -6.01 17.43 11.62
N LYS A 228 -6.02 18.02 10.43
CA LYS A 228 -6.16 17.31 9.15
C LYS A 228 -4.98 16.40 8.80
N LEU A 229 -3.74 16.92 8.84
CA LEU A 229 -2.57 16.11 8.48
C LEU A 229 -2.36 14.94 9.45
N TYR A 230 -2.64 15.14 10.74
CA TYR A 230 -2.62 14.06 11.73
C TYR A 230 -3.69 12.99 11.45
N ILE A 231 -4.93 13.40 11.16
CA ILE A 231 -6.03 12.47 10.82
C ILE A 231 -5.65 11.67 9.57
N ILE A 232 -5.06 12.30 8.55
CA ILE A 232 -4.58 11.62 7.35
C ILE A 232 -3.58 10.52 7.72
N ILE A 233 -2.54 10.86 8.49
CA ILE A 233 -1.48 9.90 8.86
C ILE A 233 -2.06 8.72 9.63
N VAL A 234 -2.86 8.97 10.67
CA VAL A 234 -3.49 7.89 11.46
C VAL A 234 -4.42 7.05 10.59
N ALA A 235 -5.22 7.67 9.73
CA ALA A 235 -6.10 6.93 8.82
C ALA A 235 -5.30 6.05 7.85
N THR A 236 -4.23 6.58 7.22
CA THR A 236 -3.37 5.79 6.33
C THR A 236 -2.63 4.66 7.06
N VAL A 237 -2.24 4.85 8.32
CA VAL A 237 -1.63 3.79 9.15
C VAL A 237 -2.64 2.69 9.46
N ILE A 238 -3.87 3.04 9.86
CA ILE A 238 -4.93 2.06 10.12
C ILE A 238 -5.26 1.27 8.85
N VAL A 239 -5.41 1.96 7.72
CA VAL A 239 -5.63 1.33 6.42
C VAL A 239 -4.48 0.37 6.11
N PHE A 240 -3.23 0.79 6.26
CA PHE A 240 -2.08 -0.07 5.99
C PHE A 240 -2.08 -1.34 6.84
N LEU A 241 -2.36 -1.22 8.14
CA LEU A 241 -2.41 -2.37 9.06
C LEU A 241 -3.54 -3.35 8.71
N ILE A 242 -4.67 -2.86 8.21
CA ILE A 242 -5.81 -3.71 7.84
C ILE A 242 -5.64 -4.33 6.45
N PHE A 243 -5.11 -3.56 5.50
CA PHE A 243 -5.17 -3.90 4.08
C PHE A 243 -3.83 -4.37 3.50
N ALA A 244 -2.70 -3.77 3.88
CA ALA A 244 -1.39 -4.13 3.33
C ALA A 244 -0.64 -5.16 4.20
N MET A 245 -0.71 -5.05 5.52
CA MET A 245 0.04 -5.92 6.44
C MET A 245 -0.32 -7.42 6.33
N PRO A 246 -1.60 -7.82 6.17
CA PRO A 246 -1.96 -9.24 6.04
C PRO A 246 -1.26 -9.93 4.87
N MET A 247 -1.05 -9.22 3.76
CA MET A 247 -0.35 -9.77 2.60
C MET A 247 1.09 -10.16 2.95
N ARG A 248 1.87 -9.27 3.59
CA ARG A 248 3.25 -9.55 3.97
C ARG A 248 3.34 -10.62 5.06
N LEU A 249 2.40 -10.64 5.99
CA LEU A 249 2.33 -11.68 7.03
C LEU A 249 2.12 -13.06 6.40
N LEU A 250 1.12 -13.19 5.53
CA LEU A 250 0.80 -14.46 4.88
C LEU A 250 1.90 -14.91 3.92
N TYR A 251 2.53 -13.97 3.21
CA TYR A 251 3.68 -14.25 2.36
C TYR A 251 4.84 -14.87 3.15
N LEU A 252 5.20 -14.30 4.29
CA LEU A 252 6.31 -14.80 5.11
C LEU A 252 5.97 -16.10 5.87
N LEU A 253 4.71 -16.29 6.29
CA LEU A 253 4.27 -17.50 6.98
C LEU A 253 4.18 -18.72 6.04
N ASN A 254 3.70 -18.51 4.81
CA ASN A 254 3.44 -19.60 3.87
C ASN A 254 4.61 -19.92 2.94
N TYR A 255 5.79 -19.34 3.17
CA TYR A 255 6.97 -19.59 2.34
C TYR A 255 7.32 -21.09 2.25
N HIS A 256 7.14 -21.86 3.33
CA HIS A 256 7.46 -23.29 3.36
C HIS A 256 6.34 -24.19 2.77
N HIS A 257 5.12 -23.67 2.63
CA HIS A 257 3.94 -24.39 2.11
C HIS A 257 3.56 -23.95 0.69
N TRP A 258 4.58 -23.74 -0.14
CA TRP A 258 4.51 -23.09 -1.45
C TRP A 258 3.72 -23.85 -2.54
N SER A 259 3.14 -25.02 -2.26
CA SER A 259 2.54 -25.88 -3.30
C SER A 259 1.02 -26.05 -3.28
N SER A 260 0.29 -25.72 -2.20
CA SER A 260 -1.17 -25.98 -2.13
C SER A 260 -2.05 -24.77 -1.80
N LEU A 261 -1.51 -23.72 -1.18
CA LEU A 261 -2.27 -22.52 -0.78
C LEU A 261 -2.23 -21.38 -1.83
N LEU A 262 -1.33 -21.46 -2.83
CA LEU A 262 -0.99 -20.34 -3.71
C LEU A 262 -2.01 -19.99 -4.81
N SER A 263 -2.95 -20.86 -5.15
CA SER A 263 -3.89 -20.55 -6.24
C SER A 263 -5.17 -19.85 -5.78
N GLN A 264 -5.58 -19.99 -4.50
CA GLN A 264 -6.87 -19.44 -4.03
C GLN A 264 -6.73 -18.35 -2.94
N GLN A 265 -5.74 -18.43 -2.04
CA GLN A 265 -5.62 -17.45 -0.93
C GLN A 265 -4.88 -16.14 -1.32
N ASN A 266 -4.21 -16.10 -2.48
CA ASN A 266 -3.43 -14.94 -2.92
C ASN A 266 -4.27 -13.80 -3.51
N HIS A 267 -5.44 -14.08 -4.08
CA HIS A 267 -6.22 -13.02 -4.71
C HIS A 267 -6.78 -12.03 -3.67
N VAL A 268 -7.19 -12.51 -2.51
CA VAL A 268 -7.71 -11.65 -1.43
C VAL A 268 -6.61 -10.72 -0.89
N THR A 269 -5.41 -11.22 -0.63
CA THR A 269 -4.31 -10.41 -0.10
C THR A 269 -3.81 -9.38 -1.13
N VAL A 270 -3.85 -9.72 -2.41
CA VAL A 270 -3.58 -8.79 -3.51
C VAL A 270 -4.67 -7.74 -3.62
N VAL A 271 -5.96 -8.10 -3.52
CA VAL A 271 -7.08 -7.13 -3.46
C VAL A 271 -6.85 -6.15 -2.31
N LEU A 272 -6.58 -6.66 -1.10
CA LEU A 272 -6.35 -5.80 0.07
C LEU A 272 -5.15 -4.86 -0.14
N SER A 273 -4.04 -5.37 -0.69
CA SER A 273 -2.86 -4.54 -1.00
C SER A 273 -3.18 -3.46 -2.06
N THR A 274 -3.98 -3.82 -3.07
CA THR A 274 -4.44 -2.89 -4.13
C THR A 274 -5.32 -1.79 -3.54
N VAL A 275 -6.23 -2.14 -2.62
CA VAL A 275 -7.06 -1.19 -1.89
C VAL A 275 -6.20 -0.23 -1.07
N ASN A 276 -5.19 -0.74 -0.36
CA ASN A 276 -4.28 0.10 0.44
C ASN A 276 -3.61 1.20 -0.40
N SER A 277 -3.08 0.85 -1.57
CA SER A 277 -2.43 1.85 -2.44
C SER A 277 -3.42 2.78 -3.15
N SER A 278 -4.67 2.35 -3.35
CA SER A 278 -5.69 3.15 -4.05
C SER A 278 -6.43 4.13 -3.14
N ILE A 279 -6.56 3.83 -1.84
CA ILE A 279 -7.39 4.64 -0.93
C ILE A 279 -6.72 5.94 -0.44
N ASN A 280 -5.40 6.08 -0.61
CA ASN A 280 -4.62 7.23 -0.13
C ASN A 280 -5.19 8.59 -0.61
N PRO A 281 -5.46 8.82 -1.91
CA PRO A 281 -6.12 10.03 -2.40
C PRO A 281 -7.51 10.27 -1.79
N LEU A 282 -8.31 9.23 -1.57
CA LEU A 282 -9.62 9.35 -0.93
C LEU A 282 -9.52 9.81 0.52
N VAL A 283 -8.52 9.29 1.26
CA VAL A 283 -8.22 9.77 2.62
C VAL A 283 -7.87 11.26 2.59
N TYR A 284 -7.01 11.69 1.66
CA TYR A 284 -6.66 13.11 1.51
C TYR A 284 -7.88 13.96 1.17
N PHE A 285 -8.74 13.47 0.28
CA PHE A 285 -9.93 14.18 -0.16
C PHE A 285 -10.92 14.37 1.00
N PHE A 286 -11.24 13.30 1.71
CA PHE A 286 -12.22 13.35 2.79
C PHE A 286 -11.77 14.19 3.97
N VAL A 287 -10.47 14.19 4.28
CA VAL A 287 -9.93 14.96 5.41
C VAL A 287 -9.68 16.42 5.04
N GLY A 288 -9.26 16.72 3.81
CA GLY A 288 -9.02 18.09 3.34
C GLY A 288 -10.28 18.87 2.98
N SER A 289 -11.37 18.16 2.67
CA SER A 289 -12.63 18.75 2.20
C SER A 289 -13.38 19.50 3.30
N SER A 290 -13.96 20.65 2.96
CA SER A 290 -14.91 21.33 3.85
C SER A 290 -16.27 20.60 3.86
N LYS A 291 -16.83 20.33 5.05
CA LYS A 291 -18.13 19.63 5.23
C LYS A 291 -19.26 20.26 4.39
N LYS A 292 -19.20 21.56 4.10
CA LYS A 292 -20.22 22.31 3.34
C LYS A 292 -20.07 22.22 1.80
N LYS A 293 -18.94 21.74 1.26
CA LYS A 293 -18.65 21.73 -0.20
C LYS A 293 -18.00 20.43 -0.70
N ARG A 294 -18.29 19.30 -0.05
CA ARG A 294 -17.56 18.02 -0.17
C ARG A 294 -17.43 17.41 -1.58
N PHE A 295 -18.20 17.88 -2.56
CA PHE A 295 -18.15 17.39 -3.94
C PHE A 295 -17.95 18.50 -4.99
N LYS A 296 -17.72 19.75 -4.56
CA LYS A 296 -17.53 20.90 -5.47
C LYS A 296 -16.12 21.51 -5.40
N GLU A 297 -15.25 21.01 -4.53
CA GLU A 297 -13.88 21.52 -4.37
C GLU A 297 -12.90 20.72 -5.25
N SER A 298 -12.03 21.42 -5.99
CA SER A 298 -10.95 20.80 -6.76
C SER A 298 -9.97 20.08 -5.82
N LEU A 299 -9.46 18.90 -6.24
CA LEU A 299 -8.48 18.13 -5.47
C LEU A 299 -7.24 18.97 -5.08
N LYS A 300 -6.84 19.92 -5.93
CA LYS A 300 -5.79 20.91 -5.64
C LYS A 300 -6.08 21.66 -4.33
N VAL A 301 -7.29 22.22 -4.21
CA VAL A 301 -7.68 23.05 -3.06
C VAL A 301 -7.74 22.20 -1.80
N VAL A 302 -8.27 20.99 -1.93
CA VAL A 302 -8.41 20.02 -0.84
C VAL A 302 -7.04 19.57 -0.33
N LEU A 303 -6.14 19.18 -1.25
CA LEU A 303 -4.78 18.74 -0.94
C LEU A 303 -3.94 19.89 -0.38
N SER A 304 -4.01 21.08 -1.00
CA SER A 304 -3.35 22.27 -0.46
C SER A 304 -3.82 22.55 0.96
N ARG A 305 -5.12 22.47 1.25
CA ARG A 305 -5.65 22.72 2.61
C ARG A 305 -5.19 21.64 3.59
N ALA A 306 -5.26 20.36 3.21
CA ALA A 306 -4.82 19.23 4.02
C ALA A 306 -3.33 19.33 4.42
N LEU A 307 -2.48 19.77 3.48
CA LEU A 307 -1.02 19.83 3.67
C LEU A 307 -0.52 21.16 4.23
N THR A 308 -1.22 22.28 3.96
CA THR A 308 -0.85 23.62 4.43
C THR A 308 -1.33 23.89 5.85
N ASP A 309 -2.47 23.32 6.26
CA ASP A 309 -2.92 23.43 7.65
C ASP A 309 -1.86 22.89 8.62
N GLY A 310 -1.03 21.94 8.15
CA GLY A 310 0.20 21.40 8.77
C GLY A 310 1.20 22.43 9.30
N LEU A 311 1.21 23.62 8.71
CA LEU A 311 2.31 24.57 8.76
C LEU A 311 1.95 25.96 9.25
N ARG A 312 0.69 26.27 9.60
CA ARG A 312 0.34 27.63 10.06
C ARG A 312 1.23 28.02 11.24
N PRO A 313 2.16 28.98 11.06
CA PRO A 313 2.98 29.48 12.15
C PRO A 313 2.12 30.40 13.01
N ARG A 314 2.32 30.30 14.33
CA ARG A 314 1.70 31.15 15.36
C ARG A 314 2.05 32.65 15.24
N SER A 315 2.76 33.08 14.20
CA SER A 315 3.15 34.48 14.01
C SER A 315 2.06 35.36 13.41
N GLN A 316 1.00 34.80 12.80
CA GLN A 316 -0.12 35.60 12.27
C GLN A 316 -1.26 35.81 13.28
N GLU A 317 -1.43 34.95 14.28
CA GLU A 317 -2.39 35.22 15.37
C GLU A 317 -1.84 36.21 16.39
N VAL A 318 -0.52 36.17 16.67
CA VAL A 318 0.11 37.13 17.58
C VAL A 318 0.23 38.53 16.94
N GLY A 319 0.56 38.60 15.64
CA GLY A 319 0.59 39.88 14.91
C GLY A 319 -0.78 40.54 14.81
N MET A 320 -1.83 39.76 14.55
CA MET A 320 -3.20 40.29 14.49
C MET A 320 -3.76 40.68 15.86
N SER A 321 -3.31 40.04 16.96
CA SER A 321 -3.67 40.48 18.31
C SER A 321 -2.89 41.71 18.79
N LEU A 322 -1.67 41.94 18.29
CA LEU A 322 -0.90 43.15 18.58
C LEU A 322 -1.40 44.33 17.75
N ASP A 323 -1.74 44.14 16.48
CA ASP A 323 -2.32 45.20 15.63
C ASP A 323 -3.68 45.69 16.17
N ILE A 324 -4.51 44.80 16.77
CA ILE A 324 -5.78 45.19 17.40
C ILE A 324 -5.55 45.91 18.74
N ALA A 325 -4.46 45.62 19.46
CA ALA A 325 -4.11 46.31 20.71
C ALA A 325 -3.49 47.69 20.45
N GLU A 326 -2.72 47.87 19.37
CA GLU A 326 -2.15 49.17 18.96
C GLU A 326 -3.17 50.10 18.28
N THR A 327 -4.34 49.60 17.86
CA THR A 327 -5.40 50.44 17.28
C THR A 327 -6.41 50.95 18.34
N ILE A 328 -6.21 50.66 19.63
CA ILE A 328 -7.10 51.05 20.74
C ILE A 328 -6.44 52.04 21.74
N PHE A 329 -5.24 52.55 21.44
CA PHE A 329 -4.62 53.63 22.23
C PHE A 329 -4.33 54.88 21.42
#